data_AF-A0A219ACR3-F1
#
_entry.id   AF-A0A219ACR3-F1
#
_cell.length_a   1.000
_cell.length_b   1.000
_cell.length_c   1.000
_cell.angle_alpha   90.00
_cell.angle_beta   90.00
_cell.angle_gamma   90.00
#
_symmetry.space_group_name_H-M   'P 1'
#
loop_
_entity.id
_entity.type
_entity.pdbx_description
1 polymer ?
#
loop_
_entity_poly.entity_id
_entity_poly.type
_entity_poly.pdbx_seq_one_letter_code
_entity_poly.pdbx_strand_id
1 'polypeptide(L)'
;MNIIEKFFSKYPQEKVISWFKKICIAEAISWFFLFTAMIWIRYDRDGFLPTIYIIIVGNIHGLFFTLYLLLLLPARKIYNWDDEDTVFALLAAFFPFATVWADTKLAKFNREEN
;
A
#
# COMPACT_ATOMS: atom_id res chain seq x y z
N MET A 1 12.24 -15.18 -14.54
CA MET A 1 10.84 -14.96 -14.12
C MET A 1 10.72 -15.60 -12.73
N ASN A 2 11.09 -14.83 -11.72
CA ASN A 2 12.09 -15.25 -10.72
C ASN A 2 11.56 -15.12 -9.28
N ILE A 3 11.67 -16.21 -8.51
CA ILE A 3 11.66 -16.31 -7.04
C ILE A 3 10.37 -15.88 -6.33
N ILE A 4 9.86 -14.68 -6.57
CA ILE A 4 8.66 -14.11 -5.94
C ILE A 4 7.44 -14.97 -6.30
N GLU A 5 7.27 -15.32 -7.57
CA GLU A 5 6.16 -16.16 -8.03
C GLU A 5 6.17 -17.54 -7.38
N LYS A 6 7.35 -18.15 -7.23
CA LYS A 6 7.50 -19.47 -6.62
C LYS A 6 7.24 -19.44 -5.10
N PHE A 7 7.47 -18.29 -4.48
CA PHE A 7 7.19 -18.08 -3.06
C PHE A 7 5.69 -17.86 -2.83
N PHE A 8 5.04 -17.04 -3.66
CA PHE A 8 3.62 -16.74 -3.56
C PHE A 8 2.71 -17.86 -4.09
N SER A 9 3.16 -18.68 -5.04
CA SER A 9 2.42 -19.87 -5.48
C SER A 9 2.23 -20.93 -4.39
N LYS A 10 2.99 -20.83 -3.29
CA LYS A 10 2.87 -21.72 -2.13
C LYS A 10 1.71 -21.34 -1.21
N TYR A 11 1.16 -20.13 -1.34
CA TYR A 11 0.09 -19.61 -0.49
C TYR A 11 -1.23 -19.50 -1.28
N PRO A 12 -2.40 -19.69 -0.62
CA PRO A 12 -3.69 -19.43 -1.25
C PRO A 12 -3.77 -17.98 -1.71
N GLN A 13 -4.22 -17.74 -2.95
CA GLN A 13 -4.31 -16.40 -3.55
C GLN A 13 -5.12 -15.45 -2.66
N GLU A 14 -6.18 -15.96 -2.02
CA GLU A 14 -7.03 -15.24 -1.06
C GLU A 14 -6.24 -14.64 0.12
N LYS A 15 -5.21 -15.34 0.62
CA LYS A 15 -4.38 -14.83 1.72
C LYS A 15 -3.48 -13.69 1.27
N VAL A 16 -2.90 -13.80 0.07
CA VAL A 16 -2.06 -12.76 -0.53
C VAL A 16 -2.88 -11.48 -0.73
N ILE A 17 -4.11 -11.64 -1.22
CA ILE A 17 -5.07 -10.55 -1.37
C ILE A 17 -5.42 -9.94 -0.01
N SER A 18 -5.74 -10.76 1.00
CA SER A 18 -6.04 -10.26 2.35
C SER A 18 -4.88 -9.47 2.97
N TRP A 19 -3.64 -9.92 2.75
CA TRP A 19 -2.45 -9.18 3.18
C TRP A 19 -2.30 -7.87 2.41
N PHE A 20 -2.47 -7.87 1.09
CA PHE A 20 -2.45 -6.65 0.28
C PHE A 20 -3.45 -5.62 0.80
N LYS A 21 -4.70 -6.02 1.07
CA LYS A 21 -5.73 -5.14 1.65
C LYS A 21 -5.30 -4.51 2.97
N LYS A 22 -4.73 -5.31 3.88
CA LYS A 22 -4.22 -4.82 5.17
C LYS A 22 -3.08 -3.83 4.97
N ILE A 23 -2.21 -4.05 3.99
CA ILE A 23 -1.12 -3.12 3.68
C ILE A 23 -1.64 -1.83 3.08
N CYS A 24 -2.61 -1.87 2.15
CA CYS A 24 -3.26 -0.66 1.63
C CYS A 24 -3.87 0.21 2.74
N ILE A 25 -4.57 -0.42 3.70
CA ILE A 25 -5.16 0.27 4.84
C ILE A 25 -4.06 0.82 5.77
N ALA A 26 -3.04 0.01 6.07
CA ALA A 26 -1.93 0.44 6.91
C ALA A 26 -1.15 1.60 6.29
N GLU A 27 -0.99 1.60 4.96
CA GLU A 27 -0.37 2.68 4.21
C GLU A 27 -1.20 3.96 4.31
N ALA A 28 -2.52 3.90 4.07
CA ALA A 28 -3.42 5.04 4.23
C ALA A 28 -3.38 5.62 5.66
N ILE A 29 -3.33 4.75 6.68
CA ILE A 29 -3.16 5.15 8.08
C ILE A 29 -1.78 5.80 8.30
N SER A 30 -0.70 5.22 7.76
CA SER A 30 0.64 5.79 7.89
C SER A 30 0.75 7.18 7.25
N TRP A 31 0.01 7.41 6.16
CA TRP A 31 -0.10 8.72 5.53
C TRP A 31 -0.85 9.74 6.41
N PHE A 32 -1.89 9.31 7.11
CA PHE A 32 -2.57 10.14 8.11
C PHE A 32 -1.60 10.56 9.24
N PHE A 33 -0.76 9.64 9.72
CA PHE A 33 0.29 9.97 10.70
C PHE A 33 1.38 10.90 10.13
N LEU A 34 1.71 10.81 8.83
CA LEU A 34 2.61 11.79 8.20
C LEU A 34 2.00 13.19 8.18
N PHE A 35 0.67 13.28 7.99
CA PHE A 35 -0.05 14.55 8.02
C PHE A 35 0.00 15.18 9.41
N THR A 36 -0.20 14.39 10.48
CA THR A 36 -0.06 14.88 11.85
C THR A 36 1.38 15.30 12.15
N ALA A 37 2.38 14.56 11.64
CA ALA A 37 3.79 14.92 11.77
C ALA A 37 4.11 16.28 11.12
N MET A 38 3.59 16.52 9.92
CA MET A 38 3.76 17.79 9.19
C MET A 38 3.14 18.98 9.93
N ILE A 39 1.93 18.81 10.48
CA ILE A 39 1.26 19.84 11.29
C ILE A 39 2.06 20.13 12.58
N TRP A 40 2.60 19.09 13.22
CA TRP A 40 3.36 19.24 14.45
C TRP A 40 4.69 19.97 14.22
N ILE A 41 5.44 19.62 13.17
CA ILE A 41 6.65 20.36 12.74
C ILE A 41 6.34 21.82 12.45
N ARG A 42 5.16 22.14 11.92
CA ARG A 42 4.77 23.53 11.64
C ARG A 42 4.70 24.38 12.92
N TYR A 43 4.27 23.77 14.02
CA TYR A 43 4.07 24.45 15.30
C TYR A 43 5.36 24.55 16.12
N ASP A 44 6.23 23.54 16.05
CA ASP A 44 7.43 23.43 16.87
C ASP A 44 8.64 23.09 16.00
N ARG A 45 9.08 24.07 15.19
CA ARG A 45 10.09 23.87 14.13
C ARG A 45 11.50 23.53 14.65
N ASP A 46 11.84 24.01 15.83
CA ASP A 46 13.15 23.79 16.47
C ASP A 46 13.12 22.67 17.52
N GLY A 47 11.98 21.98 17.65
CA GLY A 47 11.82 20.85 18.55
C GLY A 47 12.53 19.59 18.07
N PHE A 48 13.30 18.96 18.96
CA PHE A 48 13.90 17.66 18.69
C PHE A 48 12.85 16.55 18.54
N LEU A 49 11.75 16.64 19.31
CA LEU A 49 10.65 15.67 19.30
C LEU A 49 9.90 15.57 17.94
N PRO A 50 9.41 16.68 17.33
CA PRO A 50 8.73 16.62 16.05
C PRO A 50 9.65 16.15 14.90
N THR A 51 10.94 16.47 14.96
CA THR A 51 11.94 15.96 14.00
C THR A 51 12.10 14.43 14.10
N ILE A 52 12.23 13.88 15.30
CA ILE A 52 12.27 12.42 15.48
C ILE A 52 10.96 11.78 14.99
N TYR A 53 9.82 12.40 15.31
CA TYR A 53 8.52 11.87 14.95
C TYR A 53 8.35 11.74 13.44
N ILE A 54 8.66 12.80 12.65
CA ILE A 54 8.54 12.71 11.19
C ILE A 54 9.49 11.67 10.60
N ILE A 55 10.69 11.51 11.17
CA ILE A 55 11.66 10.51 10.72
C ILE A 55 11.09 9.11 10.95
N ILE A 56 10.59 8.82 12.16
CA ILE A 56 10.03 7.50 12.48
C ILE A 56 8.81 7.20 11.61
N VAL A 57 7.86 8.13 11.53
CA VAL A 57 6.63 7.95 10.75
C VAL A 57 6.95 7.83 9.25
N GLY A 58 7.89 8.62 8.73
CA GLY A 58 8.34 8.54 7.35
C GLY A 58 9.00 7.20 7.00
N ASN A 59 9.82 6.65 7.89
CA ASN A 59 10.41 5.33 7.70
C ASN A 59 9.35 4.22 7.73
N ILE A 60 8.37 4.32 8.65
CA ILE A 60 7.25 3.37 8.72
C ILE A 60 6.41 3.44 7.43
N HIS A 61 6.11 4.64 6.95
CA HIS A 61 5.38 4.83 5.70
C HIS A 61 6.16 4.25 4.51
N GLY A 62 7.46 4.54 4.40
CA GLY A 62 8.31 3.99 3.34
C GLY A 62 8.39 2.46 3.35
N LEU A 63 8.36 1.84 4.53
CA LEU A 63 8.26 0.38 4.66
C LEU A 63 6.94 -0.16 4.11
N PHE A 64 5.80 0.44 4.48
CA PHE A 64 4.49 0.04 3.97
C PHE A 64 4.38 0.24 2.44
N PHE A 65 4.90 1.36 1.93
CA PHE A 65 4.95 1.65 0.50
C PHE A 65 5.77 0.60 -0.27
N THR A 66 6.93 0.20 0.27
CA THR A 66 7.75 -0.85 -0.34
C THR A 66 7.02 -2.19 -0.35
N LEU A 67 6.36 -2.56 0.75
CA LEU A 67 5.56 -3.78 0.83
C LEU A 67 4.37 -3.76 -0.13
N TYR A 68 3.73 -2.62 -0.31
CA TYR A 68 2.67 -2.42 -1.30
C TYR A 68 3.18 -2.74 -2.71
N LEU A 69 4.30 -2.15 -3.12
CA LEU A 69 4.90 -2.39 -4.44
C LEU A 69 5.29 -3.86 -4.65
N LEU A 70 5.82 -4.51 -3.60
CA LEU A 70 6.16 -5.94 -3.66
C LEU A 70 4.94 -6.83 -3.84
N LEU A 71 3.81 -6.51 -3.21
CA LEU A 71 2.55 -7.25 -3.35
C LEU A 71 1.77 -6.85 -4.61
N LEU A 72 2.04 -5.69 -5.19
CA LEU A 72 1.46 -5.26 -6.45
C LEU A 72 1.90 -6.14 -7.62
N LEU A 73 3.16 -6.60 -7.62
CA LEU A 73 3.71 -7.49 -8.64
C LEU A 73 2.94 -8.82 -8.78
N PRO A 74 2.72 -9.61 -7.70
CA PRO A 74 1.89 -10.81 -7.77
C PRO A 74 0.42 -10.44 -8.00
N ALA A 75 -0.10 -9.35 -7.42
CA ALA A 75 -1.49 -8.94 -7.61
C ALA A 75 -1.81 -8.68 -9.10
N ARG A 76 -0.94 -7.98 -9.83
CA ARG A 76 -1.09 -7.78 -11.29
C ARG A 76 -1.33 -9.09 -12.02
N LYS A 77 -0.57 -10.13 -11.69
CA LYS A 77 -0.67 -11.44 -12.36
C LYS A 77 -1.90 -12.23 -11.92
N ILE A 78 -2.28 -12.17 -10.64
CA ILE A 78 -3.47 -12.85 -10.09
C ILE A 78 -4.74 -12.29 -10.71
N TYR A 79 -4.82 -10.96 -10.82
CA TYR A 79 -6.00 -10.29 -11.35
C TYR A 79 -5.96 -10.04 -12.86
N ASN A 80 -4.90 -10.52 -13.54
CA ASN A 80 -4.70 -10.35 -14.99
C ASN A 80 -4.88 -8.88 -15.43
N TRP A 81 -4.37 -7.95 -14.62
CA TRP A 81 -4.50 -6.51 -14.88
C TRP A 81 -3.71 -6.11 -16.10
N ASP A 82 -4.33 -5.27 -16.93
CA ASP A 82 -3.66 -4.61 -18.05
C ASP A 82 -2.59 -3.61 -17.55
N ASP A 83 -1.74 -3.12 -18.45
CA ASP A 83 -0.75 -2.10 -18.13
C ASP A 83 -1.42 -0.82 -17.61
N GLU A 84 -2.60 -0.45 -18.13
CA GLU A 84 -3.38 0.70 -17.63
C GLU A 84 -3.78 0.51 -16.16
N ASP A 85 -4.36 -0.64 -15.80
CA ASP A 85 -4.77 -0.94 -14.42
C ASP A 85 -3.58 -0.98 -13.45
N THR A 86 -2.45 -1.50 -13.92
CA THR A 86 -1.21 -1.53 -13.15
C THR A 86 -0.67 -0.12 -12.88
N VAL A 87 -0.71 0.76 -13.89
CA VAL A 87 -0.32 2.17 -13.76
C VAL A 87 -1.28 2.90 -12.82
N PHE A 88 -2.59 2.66 -12.93
CA PHE A 88 -3.56 3.22 -11.99
C PHE A 88 -3.33 2.75 -10.55
N ALA A 89 -2.99 1.49 -10.34
CA ALA A 89 -2.67 0.96 -9.02
C ALA A 89 -1.34 1.53 -8.48
N LEU A 90 -0.32 1.71 -9.33
CA LEU A 90 0.91 2.41 -8.99
C LEU A 90 0.64 3.86 -8.59
N LEU A 91 -0.12 4.60 -9.39
CA LEU A 91 -0.53 5.97 -9.10
C LEU A 91 -1.38 6.05 -7.83
N ALA A 92 -2.18 5.01 -7.56
CA ALA A 92 -2.95 4.88 -6.34
C ALA A 92 -2.09 4.71 -5.08
N ALA A 93 -0.87 4.18 -5.21
CA ALA A 93 0.12 4.14 -4.13
C ALA A 93 0.71 5.53 -3.83
N PHE A 94 0.77 6.42 -4.84
CA PHE A 94 1.26 7.78 -4.65
C PHE A 94 0.19 8.73 -4.09
N PHE A 95 -1.08 8.45 -4.36
CA PHE A 95 -2.19 9.26 -3.87
C PHE A 95 -2.81 8.67 -2.59
N PRO A 96 -2.89 9.44 -1.49
CA PRO A 96 -3.56 8.98 -0.28
C PRO A 96 -5.01 8.60 -0.60
N PHE A 97 -5.51 7.54 0.04
CA PHE A 97 -6.86 6.99 -0.15
C PHE A 97 -7.14 6.30 -1.49
N ALA A 98 -6.29 6.46 -2.52
CA ALA A 98 -6.49 5.78 -3.79
C ALA A 98 -6.20 4.27 -3.67
N THR A 99 -5.37 3.84 -2.72
CA THR A 99 -5.17 2.41 -2.40
C THR A 99 -6.42 1.70 -1.88
N VAL A 100 -7.37 2.44 -1.28
CA VAL A 100 -8.69 1.91 -0.90
C VAL A 100 -9.57 1.68 -2.15
N TRP A 101 -9.37 2.47 -3.20
CA TRP A 101 -10.05 2.27 -4.48
C TRP A 101 -9.51 1.05 -5.22
N ALA A 102 -8.19 0.80 -5.14
CA ALA A 102 -7.60 -0.45 -5.61
C ALA A 102 -8.22 -1.67 -4.90
N ASP A 103 -8.43 -1.61 -3.58
CA ASP A 103 -9.17 -2.64 -2.81
C ASP A 103 -10.61 -2.82 -3.31
N THR A 104 -11.31 -1.74 -3.63
CA THR A 104 -12.72 -1.79 -4.06
C THR A 104 -12.87 -2.45 -5.44
N LYS A 105 -11.92 -2.22 -6.37
CA LYS A 105 -11.90 -2.89 -7.69
C LYS A 105 -11.60 -4.40 -7.55
N LEU A 106 -10.72 -4.76 -6.61
CA LEU A 106 -10.41 -6.16 -6.24
C LEU A 106 -11.60 -6.89 -5.60
N ALA A 107 -12.42 -6.19 -4.79
CA ALA A 107 -13.63 -6.75 -4.19
C ALA A 107 -14.75 -7.02 -5.20
N LYS A 108 -14.79 -6.29 -6.32
CA LYS A 108 -15.81 -6.47 -7.37
C LYS A 108 -15.59 -7.74 -8.21
N PHE A 109 -14.34 -8.10 -8.49
CA PHE A 109 -14.04 -9.31 -9.27
C PHE A 109 -14.47 -10.61 -8.57
N ASN A 110 -14.68 -10.57 -7.24
CA ASN A 110 -15.10 -11.73 -6.44
C ASN A 110 -16.63 -11.82 -6.22
N ARG A 111 -17.41 -10.95 -6.86
CA ARG A 111 -18.88 -10.95 -6.80
C ARG A 111 -19.57 -11.39 -8.08
N GLU A 112 -18.83 -11.59 -9.17
CA GLU A 112 -19.39 -12.01 -10.47
C GLU A 112 -19.23 -13.52 -10.73
N GLU A 113 -18.56 -14.27 -9.84
CA GLU A 113 -18.54 -15.74 -9.84
C GLU A 113 -19.32 -16.37 -8.66
N ASN A 114 -20.49 -15.83 -8.31
CA ASN A 114 -21.51 -16.57 -7.56
C ASN A 114 -22.91 -16.31 -8.14
#